data_AF-A0A1Y2C635-F1
#
_entry.id   AF-A0A1Y2C635-F1
#
_cell.length_a   1.000
_cell.length_b   1.000
_cell.length_c   1.000
_cell.angle_alpha   90.00
_cell.angle_beta   90.00
_cell.angle_gamma   90.00
#
_symmetry.space_group_name_H-M   'P 1'
#
loop_
_entity.id
_entity.type
_entity.pdbx_description
1 polymer ?
#
loop_
_entity_poly.entity_id
_entity_poly.type
_entity_poly.pdbx_seq_one_letter_code
_entity_poly.pdbx_strand_id
1 'polypeptide(L)'
;MDRINKESWKRTNWNLPRLCWLLIEEHLDEATKEWEPIIEGLGKEACTEERESGLEDRTRADSLSDSAELQQLAEAGISLCGFCLGPSASHMKCGSCRVARYCSPKCQKEAWPAHKAECKRLATASA
;
A
#
# COMPACT_ATOMS: atom_id res chain seq x y z
N MET A 1 -4.68 -16.47 8.21
CA MET A 1 -3.68 -15.68 7.48
C MET A 1 -2.87 -16.67 6.65
N ASP A 2 -3.09 -16.70 5.34
CA ASP A 2 -2.41 -17.63 4.44
C ASP A 2 -0.89 -17.43 4.51
N ARG A 3 -0.17 -18.52 4.79
CA ARG A 3 1.29 -18.56 4.92
C ARG A 3 1.87 -17.91 3.66
N ILE A 4 2.61 -16.81 3.82
CA ILE A 4 3.33 -16.18 2.71
C ILE A 4 4.20 -17.27 2.07
N ASN A 5 3.83 -17.65 0.84
CA ASN A 5 4.51 -18.72 0.14
C ASN A 5 5.95 -18.25 -0.15
N LYS A 6 6.94 -18.89 0.49
CA LYS A 6 8.38 -18.67 0.29
C LYS A 6 8.84 -18.93 -1.16
N GLU A 7 7.95 -19.18 -2.11
CA GLU A 7 8.27 -19.24 -3.54
C GLU A 7 7.76 -18.01 -4.33
N SER A 8 6.85 -17.23 -3.74
CA SER A 8 6.23 -16.09 -4.43
C SER A 8 7.21 -14.93 -4.64
N TRP A 9 8.17 -14.76 -3.73
CA TRP A 9 9.22 -13.74 -3.85
C TRP A 9 10.29 -14.10 -4.91
N LYS A 10 10.52 -15.40 -5.17
CA LYS A 10 11.44 -15.90 -6.22
C LYS A 10 11.00 -15.52 -7.64
N ARG A 11 9.71 -15.21 -7.86
CA ARG A 11 9.15 -14.84 -9.18
C ARG A 11 9.34 -13.37 -9.56
N THR A 12 9.84 -12.53 -8.66
CA THR A 12 10.10 -11.13 -8.97
C THR A 12 11.52 -10.97 -9.48
N ASN A 13 11.66 -10.62 -10.76
CA ASN A 13 12.93 -10.47 -11.47
C ASN A 13 13.65 -9.17 -11.03
N TRP A 14 14.15 -9.16 -9.79
CA TRP A 14 15.05 -8.13 -9.30
C TRP A 14 16.47 -8.54 -9.63
N ASN A 15 17.17 -7.72 -10.41
CA ASN A 15 18.55 -7.95 -10.83
C ASN A 15 19.52 -7.65 -9.66
N LEU A 16 19.35 -8.38 -8.55
CA LEU A 16 20.14 -8.25 -7.33
C LEU A 16 21.36 -9.17 -7.42
N PRO A 17 22.56 -8.67 -7.12
CA PRO A 17 23.75 -9.52 -6.99
C PRO A 17 23.50 -10.65 -5.98
N ARG A 18 24.06 -11.84 -6.25
CA ARG A 18 23.86 -13.06 -5.44
C ARG A 18 24.15 -12.87 -3.94
N LEU A 19 25.10 -11.98 -3.60
CA LEU A 19 25.43 -11.62 -2.23
C LEU A 19 24.30 -10.83 -1.54
N CYS A 20 23.64 -9.92 -2.25
CA CYS A 20 22.47 -9.19 -1.73
C CYS A 20 21.29 -10.13 -1.49
N TRP A 21 21.11 -11.17 -2.32
CA TRP A 21 20.07 -12.17 -2.13
C TRP A 21 20.27 -12.98 -0.84
N LEU A 22 21.50 -13.43 -0.59
CA LEU A 22 21.83 -14.21 0.61
C LEU A 22 21.68 -13.39 1.90
N LEU A 23 22.06 -12.10 1.86
CA LEU A 23 21.85 -11.17 2.97
C LEU A 23 20.35 -10.95 3.24
N ILE A 24 19.54 -10.79 2.20
CA ILE A 24 18.08 -10.65 2.34
C ILE A 24 17.46 -11.94 2.89
N GLU A 25 17.87 -13.12 2.41
CA GLU A 25 17.42 -14.42 2.95
C GLU A 25 17.74 -14.56 4.44
N GLU A 26 18.98 -14.29 4.83
CA GLU A 26 19.43 -14.38 6.21
C GLU A 26 18.66 -13.43 7.13
N HIS A 27 18.49 -12.17 6.71
CA HIS A 27 17.74 -11.18 7.50
C HIS A 27 16.23 -11.45 7.54
N LEU A 28 15.65 -12.03 6.47
CA LEU A 28 14.23 -12.38 6.43
C LEU A 28 13.91 -13.61 7.29
N ASP A 29 14.76 -14.63 7.32
CA ASP A 29 14.54 -15.78 8.23
C ASP A 29 14.69 -15.36 9.69
N GLU A 30 15.62 -14.46 10.02
CA GLU A 30 15.76 -13.94 11.38
C GLU A 30 14.56 -13.07 11.79
N ALA A 31 14.11 -12.16 10.91
CA ALA A 31 12.88 -11.40 11.13
C ALA A 31 11.64 -12.32 11.23
N THR A 32 11.59 -13.43 10.50
CA THR A 32 10.46 -14.36 10.62
C THR A 32 10.43 -15.03 11.99
N LYS A 33 11.58 -15.45 12.53
CA LYS A 33 11.68 -16.05 13.87
C LYS A 33 11.27 -15.10 14.99
N GLU A 34 11.63 -13.82 14.89
CA GLU A 34 11.26 -12.82 15.90
C GLU A 34 9.74 -12.55 15.92
N TRP A 35 9.10 -12.56 14.76
CA TRP A 35 7.70 -12.17 14.62
C TRP A 35 6.71 -13.34 14.70
N GLU A 36 7.12 -14.58 14.43
CA GLU A 36 6.29 -15.79 14.58
C GLU A 36 5.57 -15.92 15.94
N PRO A 37 6.24 -15.79 17.11
CA PRO A 37 5.58 -15.92 18.41
C PRO A 37 4.59 -14.77 18.70
N ILE A 38 4.83 -13.59 18.12
CA ILE A 38 3.94 -12.43 18.25
C ILE A 38 2.67 -12.66 17.43
N ILE A 39 2.81 -13.15 16.20
CA ILE A 39 1.68 -13.47 15.31
C ILE A 39 0.82 -14.59 15.89
N GLU A 40 1.43 -15.62 16.50
CA GLU A 40 0.68 -16.71 17.13
C GLU A 40 -0.09 -16.26 18.38
N GLY A 41 0.43 -15.28 19.13
CA GLY A 41 -0.25 -14.70 20.29
C GLY A 41 -1.51 -13.92 19.90
N LEU A 42 -1.43 -13.09 18.86
CA LEU A 42 -2.53 -12.26 18.39
C LEU A 42 -3.72 -13.07 17.82
N GLY A 43 -3.52 -14.36 17.51
CA GLY A 43 -4.57 -15.25 16.99
C GLY A 43 -5.43 -15.95 18.05
N LYS A 44 -5.11 -15.85 19.35
CA LYS A 44 -5.80 -16.60 20.42
C LYS A 44 -6.79 -15.78 21.26
N GLU A 45 -6.83 -14.46 21.08
CA GLU A 45 -7.68 -13.55 21.88
C GLU A 45 -8.88 -12.96 21.10
N ALA A 46 -9.33 -13.65 20.06
CA ALA A 46 -10.59 -13.35 19.39
C ALA A 46 -11.53 -14.57 19.41
N CYS A 47 -12.67 -14.38 20.08
CA CYS A 47 -13.86 -15.25 20.20
C CYS A 47 -13.82 -16.35 21.28
N THR A 48 -14.42 -16.04 22.44
CA THR A 48 -15.23 -17.01 23.18
C THR A 48 -16.70 -16.56 23.12
N GLU A 49 -17.56 -17.52 22.83
CA GLU A 49 -18.96 -17.48 22.39
C GLU A 49 -19.93 -16.78 23.39
N GLU A 50 -20.78 -15.88 22.90
CA GLU A 50 -22.23 -16.02 22.68
C GLU A 50 -23.13 -16.06 23.94
N ARG A 51 -24.02 -15.05 24.03
CA ARG A 51 -25.32 -15.22 24.67
C ARG A 51 -26.38 -14.48 23.86
N GLU A 52 -27.06 -15.25 23.04
CA GLU A 52 -28.26 -14.87 22.29
C GLU A 52 -29.42 -14.47 23.22
N SER A 53 -30.18 -13.45 22.83
CA SER A 53 -31.64 -13.37 22.98
C SER A 53 -32.12 -12.01 22.49
N GLY A 54 -32.75 -11.95 21.32
CA GLY A 54 -33.44 -10.75 20.87
C GLY A 54 -33.77 -10.75 19.39
N LEU A 55 -34.74 -11.57 19.01
CA LEU A 55 -35.41 -11.50 17.71
C LEU A 55 -36.11 -10.13 17.59
N GLU A 56 -35.62 -9.27 16.69
CA GLU A 56 -36.49 -8.35 15.97
C GLU A 56 -36.16 -8.37 14.47
N ASP A 57 -37.07 -9.04 13.77
CA ASP A 57 -37.28 -9.03 12.34
C ASP A 57 -37.39 -7.59 11.82
N ARG A 58 -36.49 -7.17 10.91
CA ARG A 58 -36.69 -6.02 9.99
C ARG A 58 -35.70 -6.03 8.82
N THR A 59 -36.16 -6.61 7.71
CA THR A 59 -35.94 -6.21 6.29
C THR A 59 -34.52 -5.89 5.77
N ARG A 60 -34.02 -6.77 4.90
CA ARG A 60 -33.34 -6.66 3.57
C ARG A 60 -32.69 -5.33 3.04
N ALA A 61 -32.50 -4.24 3.77
CA ALA A 61 -32.06 -2.98 3.15
C ALA A 61 -31.12 -2.07 3.96
N ASP A 62 -30.17 -2.62 4.73
CA ASP A 62 -29.22 -1.76 5.47
C ASP A 62 -27.79 -2.33 5.51
N SER A 63 -27.12 -2.42 4.37
CA SER A 63 -25.67 -2.72 4.29
C SER A 63 -24.96 -1.88 3.24
N LEU A 64 -25.33 -0.60 3.11
CA LEU A 64 -24.71 0.37 2.20
C LEU A 64 -24.03 1.55 2.92
N SER A 65 -23.94 1.54 4.26
CA SER A 65 -23.34 2.65 5.01
C SER A 65 -21.81 2.70 4.94
N ASP A 66 -21.11 1.56 4.77
CA ASP A 66 -19.64 1.54 4.75
C ASP A 66 -19.03 2.05 3.44
N SER A 67 -19.76 1.99 2.32
CA SER A 67 -19.25 2.45 1.03
C SER A 67 -19.32 3.97 0.87
N ALA A 68 -20.33 4.61 1.46
CA ALA A 68 -20.53 6.05 1.33
C ALA A 68 -19.42 6.84 2.03
N GLU A 69 -18.99 6.40 3.21
CA GLU A 69 -17.92 7.06 3.98
C GLU A 69 -16.55 6.94 3.29
N LEU A 70 -16.26 5.78 2.71
CA LEU A 70 -15.04 5.57 1.91
C LEU A 70 -15.07 6.35 0.58
N GLN A 71 -16.24 6.47 -0.04
CA GLN A 71 -16.42 7.26 -1.26
C GLN A 71 -16.20 8.76 -1.00
N GLN A 72 -16.67 9.26 0.15
CA GLN A 72 -16.58 10.67 0.51
C GLN A 72 -15.13 11.16 0.73
N LEU A 73 -14.22 10.28 1.17
CA LEU A 73 -12.79 10.57 1.25
C LEU A 73 -12.10 10.60 -0.12
N ALA A 74 -12.56 9.76 -1.06
CA ALA A 74 -12.05 9.76 -2.44
C ALA A 74 -12.53 10.98 -3.24
N GLU A 75 -13.75 11.45 -2.97
CA GLU A 75 -14.35 12.63 -3.60
C GLU A 75 -13.65 13.94 -3.21
N ALA A 76 -12.95 13.99 -2.07
CA ALA A 76 -12.18 15.16 -1.65
C ALA A 76 -11.01 15.49 -2.61
N GLY A 77 -10.66 14.59 -3.55
CA GLY A 77 -9.65 14.85 -4.59
C GLY A 77 -8.24 15.07 -4.03
N ILE A 78 -8.01 14.75 -2.76
CA ILE A 78 -6.75 14.92 -2.07
C ILE A 78 -5.81 13.80 -2.54
N SER A 79 -4.68 14.18 -3.11
CA SER A 79 -3.61 13.26 -3.47
C SER A 79 -2.34 13.58 -2.68
N LEU A 80 -1.36 12.67 -2.69
CA LEU A 80 -0.07 12.87 -2.02
C LEU A 80 0.99 13.38 -3.00
N CYS A 81 1.89 14.23 -2.48
CA CYS A 81 3.04 14.71 -3.23
C CYS A 81 4.07 13.59 -3.41
N GLY A 82 4.55 13.36 -4.64
CA GLY A 82 5.55 12.34 -4.98
C GLY A 82 6.96 12.61 -4.45
N PHE A 83 7.15 13.60 -3.57
CA PHE A 83 8.41 13.86 -2.87
C PHE A 83 8.22 13.90 -1.35
N CYS A 84 7.48 14.89 -0.85
CA CYS A 84 7.30 15.09 0.58
C CYS A 84 6.11 14.35 1.19
N LEU A 85 5.33 13.63 0.37
CA LEU A 85 4.11 12.91 0.76
C LEU A 85 3.03 13.80 1.41
N GLY A 86 3.15 15.12 1.32
CA GLY A 86 2.15 16.05 1.82
C GLY A 86 0.81 15.89 1.07
N PRO A 87 -0.33 15.86 1.78
CA PRO A 87 -1.65 15.85 1.15
C PRO A 87 -1.96 17.22 0.55
N SER A 88 -2.55 17.24 -0.65
CA SER A 88 -3.08 18.46 -1.25
C SER A 88 -4.24 18.12 -2.19
N ALA A 89 -5.26 18.99 -2.17
CA ALA A 89 -6.34 18.97 -3.15
C ALA A 89 -5.87 19.41 -4.55
N SER A 90 -4.76 20.14 -4.63
CA SER A 90 -4.18 20.60 -5.89
C SER A 90 -2.71 20.23 -5.98
N HIS A 91 -2.39 19.38 -6.96
CA HIS A 91 -1.03 19.00 -7.27
C HIS A 91 -0.70 19.28 -8.73
N MET A 92 0.51 19.78 -8.95
CA MET A 92 1.08 19.95 -10.28
C MET A 92 1.52 18.59 -10.82
N LYS A 93 1.10 18.26 -12.03
CA LYS A 93 1.56 17.05 -12.73
C LYS A 93 2.93 17.31 -13.36
N CYS A 94 3.78 16.30 -13.41
CA CYS A 94 5.00 16.33 -14.20
C CYS A 94 4.66 16.59 -15.69
N GLY A 95 5.28 17.58 -16.32
CA GLY A 95 4.97 17.95 -17.70
C GLY A 95 5.25 16.87 -18.75
N SER A 96 6.21 15.97 -18.46
CA SER A 96 6.60 14.90 -19.39
C SER A 96 5.74 13.65 -19.21
N CYS A 97 5.74 13.02 -18.04
CA CYS A 97 4.99 11.78 -17.84
C CYS A 97 3.51 11.98 -17.47
N ARG A 98 3.12 13.16 -16.97
CA ARG A 98 1.76 13.48 -16.46
C ARG A 98 1.20 12.57 -15.36
N VAL A 99 1.98 11.58 -14.88
CA VAL A 99 1.61 10.66 -13.80
C VAL A 99 2.01 11.21 -12.43
N ALA A 100 3.28 11.56 -12.25
CA ALA A 100 3.77 12.05 -10.97
C ALA A 100 3.18 13.43 -10.62
N ARG A 101 2.84 13.62 -9.35
CA ARG A 101 2.18 14.81 -8.79
C ARG A 101 3.04 15.45 -7.71
N TYR A 102 3.12 16.78 -7.68
CA TYR A 102 3.94 17.52 -6.72
C TYR A 102 3.20 18.76 -6.19
N CYS A 103 3.40 19.09 -4.91
CA CYS A 103 2.84 20.29 -4.29
C CYS A 103 3.56 21.58 -4.68
N SER A 104 4.79 21.49 -5.21
CA SER A 104 5.55 22.65 -5.63
C SER A 104 6.62 22.30 -6.67
N PRO A 105 7.11 23.28 -7.45
CA PRO A 105 8.27 23.12 -8.32
C PRO A 105 9.53 22.68 -7.56
N LYS A 106 9.65 23.05 -6.28
CA LYS A 106 10.74 22.58 -5.41
C LYS A 106 10.68 21.07 -5.23
N CYS A 107 9.52 20.54 -4.82
CA CYS A 107 9.32 19.10 -4.64
C CYS A 107 9.56 18.31 -5.93
N GLN A 108 9.16 18.85 -7.09
CA GLN A 108 9.45 18.21 -8.38
C GLN A 108 10.95 18.13 -8.67
N LYS A 109 11.72 19.19 -8.39
CA LYS A 109 13.18 19.21 -8.59
C LYS A 109 13.90 18.25 -7.64
N GLU A 110 13.51 18.23 -6.38
CA GLU A 110 14.11 17.32 -5.38
C GLU A 110 13.80 15.84 -5.68
N ALA A 111 12.60 15.54 -6.20
CA ALA A 111 12.27 14.19 -6.64
C ALA A 111 12.95 13.76 -7.95
N TRP A 112 13.52 14.70 -8.73
CA TRP A 112 14.01 14.41 -10.08
C TRP A 112 15.06 13.28 -10.17
N PRO A 113 16.08 13.20 -9.28
CA PRO A 113 17.07 12.13 -9.35
C PRO A 113 16.45 10.73 -9.30
N ALA A 114 15.43 10.53 -8.47
CA ALA A 114 14.70 9.27 -8.36
C ALA A 114 13.62 9.12 -9.46
N HIS A 115 12.93 10.20 -9.81
CA HIS A 115 11.84 10.19 -10.78
C HIS A 115 12.32 10.01 -12.22
N LYS A 116 13.52 10.47 -12.59
CA LYS A 116 13.98 10.60 -13.99
C LYS A 116 13.87 9.32 -14.81
N ALA A 117 14.29 8.17 -14.25
CA ALA A 117 14.25 6.89 -14.97
C ALA A 117 12.80 6.48 -15.26
N GLU A 118 11.95 6.57 -14.23
CA GLU A 118 10.53 6.22 -14.32
C GLU A 118 9.75 7.19 -15.20
N CYS A 119 10.08 8.49 -15.15
CA CYS A 119 9.47 9.53 -15.97
C CYS A 119 9.58 9.20 -17.47
N LYS A 120 10.77 8.75 -17.92
CA LYS A 120 10.99 8.35 -19.32
C LYS A 120 10.12 7.17 -19.72
N ARG A 121 10.00 6.15 -18.85
CA ARG A 121 9.20 4.95 -19.08
C ARG A 121 7.71 5.26 -19.17
N LEU A 122 7.23 6.19 -18.35
CA LEU A 122 5.81 6.57 -18.29
C LEU A 122 5.43 7.56 -19.41
N ALA A 123 6.34 8.44 -19.81
CA ALA A 123 6.09 9.41 -20.87
C ALA A 123 5.75 8.75 -22.22
N THR A 124 6.32 7.57 -22.50
CA THR A 124 6.05 6.82 -23.73
C THR A 124 4.70 6.09 -23.73
N ALA A 125 4.09 5.87 -22.57
CA ALA A 125 2.80 5.19 -22.44
C ALA A 125 1.59 6.16 -22.50
N SER A 126 1.85 7.46 -22.63
CA SER A 126 0.84 8.53 -22.59
C SER A 126 0.69 9.26 -23.94
N ALA A 127 1.24 8.69 -25.01
CA ALA A 127 1.14 9.16 -26.41
C ALA A 127 0.31 8.17 -27.21
#